data_AF-A0A850T7J5-F1
#
_entry.id   AF-A0A850T7J5-F1
#
_cell.length_a   1.000
_cell.length_b   1.000
_cell.length_c   1.000
_cell.angle_alpha   90.00
_cell.angle_beta   90.00
_cell.angle_gamma   90.00
#
_symmetry.space_group_name_H-M   'P 1'
#
loop_
_entity.id
_entity.type
_entity.pdbx_description
1 polymer ?
#
loop_
_entity_poly.entity_id
_entity_poly.type
_entity_poly.pdbx_seq_one_letter_code
_entity_poly.pdbx_strand_id
1 'polypeptide(L)'
;MIRKILFIIFLCHIGGVTATWAKQLSDGDAITGSLTDSVQTVEYTFEAQADDKITFFAVDNQYSSGARFTINVYNPDGSPFFTETTTSYPGGRNQKVNQTGTYRLVYSCANNYTCDFTLYFYNLGEVARSSEGAVKLADGSAVSSDLTPYDVDLFTFEAQAGDELTFYVTENLSSSRTNSKLVIYNPDGSEFFSKEATFAPGERNLVAEQSGTYRALYFCSSGGDTCDYTLYFYNLGEIARSSEGAVKLADGSAVSSDLTPYDVDLFTFEAQAGDELTFYVTENLYYSSTKSKLVIYNPDGSEFFSKEATSAPGERNLVAEQSGTYRVLYFCSSGGDTCDYTLYFYNLGEIARSS
;
A
#
# COMPACT_ATOMS: atom_id res chain seq x y z
N MET A 1 -17.36 12.34 27.93
CA MET A 1 -18.60 12.65 27.18
C MET A 1 -18.41 14.02 26.54
N ILE A 2 -17.76 14.07 25.37
CA ILE A 2 -17.44 15.31 24.65
C ILE A 2 -18.37 15.35 23.43
N ARG A 3 -19.23 16.37 23.38
CA ARG A 3 -20.17 16.59 22.28
C ARG A 3 -19.40 17.14 21.08
N LYS A 4 -19.40 16.41 19.95
CA LYS A 4 -19.04 16.97 18.64
C LYS A 4 -20.14 17.97 18.26
N ILE A 5 -19.76 19.25 18.11
CA ILE A 5 -20.67 20.32 17.68
C ILE A 5 -20.71 20.30 16.15
N LEU A 6 -21.87 19.94 15.59
CA LEU A 6 -22.18 20.09 14.17
C LEU A 6 -22.57 21.55 13.92
N PHE A 7 -21.72 22.33 13.27
CA PHE A 7 -22.08 23.66 12.78
C PHE A 7 -22.68 23.52 11.37
N ILE A 8 -24.01 23.60 11.27
CA ILE A 8 -24.71 23.87 10.01
C ILE A 8 -24.88 25.40 9.94
N ILE A 9 -24.18 26.05 9.01
CA ILE A 9 -24.33 27.49 8.77
C ILE A 9 -25.32 27.68 7.62
N PHE A 10 -26.47 28.27 7.93
CA PHE A 10 -27.44 28.79 6.96
C PHE A 10 -27.10 30.27 6.70
N LEU A 11 -26.76 30.66 5.47
CA LEU A 11 -26.50 32.07 5.14
C LEU A 11 -27.79 32.81 4.77
N CYS A 12 -28.12 33.85 5.55
CA CYS A 12 -29.02 34.93 5.16
C CYS A 12 -28.20 36.08 4.57
N HIS A 13 -28.53 36.53 3.35
CA HIS A 13 -27.85 37.61 2.66
C HIS A 13 -28.38 38.99 3.08
N ILE A 14 -27.58 39.78 3.81
CA ILE A 14 -27.61 41.25 3.71
C ILE A 14 -26.17 41.81 3.82
N GLY A 15 -25.77 42.53 2.77
CA GLY A 15 -24.64 43.45 2.64
C GLY A 15 -23.57 43.52 3.74
N GLY A 16 -22.40 42.95 3.43
CA GLY A 16 -21.16 43.14 4.16
C GLY A 16 -20.17 42.10 3.68
N VAL A 17 -18.98 42.51 3.25
CA VAL A 17 -17.90 41.59 2.83
C VAL A 17 -17.48 40.78 4.05
N THR A 18 -18.09 39.61 4.26
CA THR A 18 -17.54 38.58 5.13
C THR A 18 -16.53 37.83 4.29
N ALA A 19 -15.24 38.06 4.53
CA ALA A 19 -14.22 37.13 4.11
C ALA A 19 -14.49 35.82 4.84
N THR A 20 -15.20 34.91 4.19
CA THR A 20 -15.25 33.51 4.60
C THR A 20 -13.85 32.98 4.33
N TRP A 21 -13.07 32.79 5.39
CA TRP A 21 -11.77 32.13 5.27
C TRP A 21 -12.01 30.76 4.62
N ALA A 22 -11.43 30.55 3.44
CA ALA A 22 -11.44 29.26 2.77
C ALA A 22 -10.97 28.20 3.76
N LYS A 23 -11.69 27.07 3.86
CA LYS A 23 -11.30 26.01 4.78
C LYS A 23 -9.92 25.48 4.37
N GLN A 24 -9.00 25.37 5.33
CA GLN A 24 -7.70 24.76 5.11
C GLN A 24 -7.87 23.24 5.00
N LEU A 25 -7.32 22.65 3.95
CA LEU A 25 -7.18 21.21 3.75
C LEU A 25 -5.89 20.74 4.41
N SER A 26 -5.97 19.60 5.07
CA SER A 26 -4.85 18.85 5.61
C SER A 26 -4.70 17.53 4.85
N ASP A 27 -3.50 16.95 4.87
CA ASP A 27 -3.25 15.65 4.26
C ASP A 27 -4.22 14.58 4.81
N GLY A 28 -4.87 13.83 3.92
CA GLY A 28 -5.88 12.83 4.27
C GLY A 28 -7.29 13.37 4.50
N ASP A 29 -7.52 14.68 4.36
CA ASP A 29 -8.86 15.25 4.52
C ASP A 29 -9.84 14.69 3.47
N ALA A 30 -11.00 14.25 3.94
CA ALA A 30 -12.19 13.96 3.15
C ALA A 30 -13.31 14.93 3.52
N ILE A 31 -13.70 15.81 2.59
CA ILE A 31 -14.64 16.90 2.85
C ILE A 31 -15.88 16.74 1.98
N THR A 32 -17.03 16.60 2.63
CA THR A 32 -18.32 16.58 1.95
C THR A 32 -18.91 17.99 1.82
N GLY A 33 -19.61 18.23 0.72
CA GLY A 33 -20.27 19.50 0.45
C GLY A 33 -21.39 19.38 -0.59
N SER A 34 -22.12 20.47 -0.79
CA SER A 34 -23.17 20.57 -1.80
C SER A 34 -23.11 21.94 -2.45
N LEU A 35 -23.17 21.99 -3.78
CA LEU A 35 -23.36 23.21 -4.55
C LEU A 35 -24.75 23.17 -5.16
N THR A 36 -25.62 24.06 -4.72
CA THR A 36 -27.05 24.09 -5.07
C THR A 36 -27.38 25.07 -6.19
N ASP A 37 -26.38 25.76 -6.74
CA ASP A 37 -26.52 26.63 -7.91
C ASP A 37 -25.32 26.46 -8.84
N SER A 38 -25.59 26.44 -10.14
CA SER A 38 -24.67 26.44 -11.28
C SER A 38 -23.46 27.37 -11.19
N VAL A 39 -23.58 28.51 -10.49
CA VAL A 39 -22.51 29.51 -10.36
C VAL A 39 -21.79 29.45 -9.02
N GLN A 40 -22.24 28.59 -8.10
CA GLN A 40 -21.59 28.45 -6.81
C GLN A 40 -20.23 27.77 -6.98
N THR A 41 -19.29 28.28 -6.21
CA THR A 41 -17.98 27.66 -6.01
C THR A 41 -17.74 27.57 -4.51
N VAL A 42 -16.89 26.63 -4.12
CA VAL A 42 -16.33 26.60 -2.78
C VAL A 42 -14.82 26.71 -2.89
N GLU A 43 -14.25 27.46 -1.97
CA GLU A 43 -12.82 27.68 -1.91
C GLU A 43 -12.22 26.98 -0.70
N TYR A 44 -11.08 26.36 -0.95
CA TYR A 44 -10.23 25.75 0.05
C TYR A 44 -8.80 26.28 -0.10
N THR A 45 -8.01 26.14 0.95
CA THR A 45 -6.57 26.42 0.91
C THR A 45 -5.80 25.21 1.37
N PHE A 46 -4.55 25.05 0.94
CA PHE A 46 -3.64 24.05 1.48
C PHE A 46 -2.22 24.59 1.46
N GLU A 47 -1.39 24.15 2.38
CA GLU A 47 0.05 24.46 2.37
C GLU A 47 0.78 23.38 1.56
N ALA A 48 1.77 23.79 0.78
CA ALA A 48 2.69 22.86 0.14
C ALA A 48 4.08 23.49 0.05
N GLN A 49 5.12 22.67 0.05
CA GLN A 49 6.48 23.07 -0.26
C GLN A 49 6.74 22.89 -1.75
N ALA A 50 7.66 23.69 -2.30
CA ALA A 50 8.08 23.50 -3.67
C ALA A 50 8.59 22.07 -3.87
N ASP A 51 8.23 21.47 -5.00
CA ASP A 51 8.45 20.08 -5.35
C ASP A 51 7.53 19.04 -4.67
N ASP A 52 6.65 19.46 -3.75
CA ASP A 52 5.64 18.57 -3.20
C ASP A 52 4.75 18.00 -4.32
N LYS A 53 4.26 16.78 -4.11
CA LYS A 53 3.28 16.16 -4.99
C LYS A 53 1.94 16.20 -4.32
N ILE A 54 0.96 16.86 -4.92
CA ILE A 54 -0.40 16.91 -4.40
C ILE A 54 -1.33 16.09 -5.27
N THR A 55 -2.33 15.49 -4.65
CA THR A 55 -3.37 14.74 -5.33
C THR A 55 -4.72 15.13 -4.74
N PHE A 56 -5.70 15.31 -5.64
CA PHE A 56 -7.10 15.53 -5.28
C PHE A 56 -7.95 14.46 -5.92
N PHE A 57 -8.93 13.98 -5.15
CA PHE A 57 -10.02 13.18 -5.68
C PHE A 57 -11.30 13.93 -5.38
N ALA A 58 -12.20 14.01 -6.36
CA ALA A 58 -13.54 14.49 -6.08
C ALA A 58 -14.58 13.58 -6.71
N VAL A 59 -15.67 13.46 -5.98
CA VAL A 59 -16.73 12.50 -6.24
C VAL A 59 -18.01 13.27 -6.31
N ASP A 60 -18.89 12.95 -7.26
CA ASP A 60 -20.28 13.41 -7.20
C ASP A 60 -21.13 12.32 -6.56
N ASN A 61 -21.67 12.63 -5.39
CA ASN A 61 -22.48 11.74 -4.55
C ASN A 61 -23.90 11.53 -5.10
N GLN A 62 -24.33 12.25 -6.15
CA GLN A 62 -25.66 12.10 -6.75
C GLN A 62 -25.70 11.23 -8.02
N TYR A 63 -24.55 10.74 -8.49
CA TYR A 63 -24.44 9.71 -9.53
C TYR A 63 -25.43 9.84 -10.72
N SER A 64 -25.61 11.05 -11.22
CA SER A 64 -26.26 11.23 -12.53
C SER A 64 -25.16 11.18 -13.59
N SER A 65 -25.26 10.23 -14.51
CA SER A 65 -24.32 10.06 -15.62
C SER A 65 -24.21 11.37 -16.41
N GLY A 66 -23.20 12.18 -16.12
CA GLY A 66 -23.01 13.49 -16.76
C GLY A 66 -22.57 14.62 -15.84
N ALA A 67 -22.65 14.47 -14.51
CA ALA A 67 -22.12 15.49 -13.63
C ALA A 67 -20.61 15.61 -13.79
N ARG A 68 -20.17 16.85 -14.04
CA ARG A 68 -18.78 17.23 -14.22
C ARG A 68 -18.45 18.17 -13.08
N PHE A 69 -17.25 18.06 -12.54
CA PHE A 69 -16.71 19.08 -11.65
C PHE A 69 -15.43 19.64 -12.25
N THR A 70 -15.09 20.83 -11.80
CA THR A 70 -13.85 21.50 -12.12
C THR A 70 -13.13 21.85 -10.83
N ILE A 71 -11.85 21.46 -10.77
CA ILE A 71 -10.90 21.88 -9.73
C ILE A 71 -9.94 22.86 -10.39
N ASN A 72 -9.91 24.09 -9.89
CA ASN A 72 -8.89 25.07 -10.24
C ASN A 72 -7.98 25.27 -9.04
N VAL A 73 -6.68 25.09 -9.23
CA VAL A 73 -5.70 25.39 -8.19
C VAL A 73 -4.84 26.56 -8.64
N TYR A 74 -4.59 27.47 -7.71
CA TYR A 74 -3.78 28.66 -7.87
C TYR A 74 -2.57 28.59 -6.96
N ASN A 75 -1.43 29.04 -7.47
CA ASN A 75 -0.18 29.20 -6.72
C ASN A 75 -0.35 30.21 -5.56
N PRO A 76 0.58 30.23 -4.59
CA PRO A 76 0.61 31.21 -3.51
C PRO A 76 0.67 32.68 -3.99
N ASP A 77 1.25 32.93 -5.16
CA ASP A 77 1.27 34.25 -5.81
C ASP A 77 -0.07 34.63 -6.51
N GLY A 78 -1.05 33.71 -6.50
CA GLY A 78 -2.37 33.86 -7.11
C GLY A 78 -2.42 33.48 -8.60
N SER A 79 -1.31 33.10 -9.24
CA SER A 79 -1.31 32.65 -10.63
C SER A 79 -2.00 31.28 -10.75
N PRO A 80 -2.62 30.95 -11.89
CA PRO A 80 -3.14 29.60 -12.12
C PRO A 80 -2.01 28.57 -12.05
N PHE A 81 -2.23 27.47 -11.34
CA PHE A 81 -1.32 26.32 -11.26
C PHE A 81 -1.82 25.18 -12.16
N PHE A 82 -3.02 24.64 -11.88
CA PHE A 82 -3.66 23.67 -12.77
C PHE A 82 -5.18 23.81 -12.75
N THR A 83 -5.81 23.30 -13.82
CA THR A 83 -7.25 23.11 -13.92
C THR A 83 -7.54 21.69 -14.37
N GLU A 84 -8.44 21.02 -13.67
CA GLU A 84 -8.92 19.68 -14.00
C GLU A 84 -10.44 19.71 -14.11
N THR A 85 -10.98 19.25 -15.24
CA THR A 85 -12.43 19.04 -15.42
C THR A 85 -12.67 17.58 -15.75
N THR A 86 -13.46 16.88 -14.94
CA THR A 86 -13.70 15.44 -15.10
C THR A 86 -15.13 15.03 -14.73
N THR A 87 -15.57 13.90 -15.28
CA THR A 87 -16.81 13.19 -14.95
C THR A 87 -16.43 12.03 -14.03
N SER A 88 -16.77 12.08 -12.75
CA SER A 88 -16.56 11.00 -11.75
C SER A 88 -15.18 10.35 -11.80
N TYR A 89 -14.25 10.84 -10.97
CA TYR A 89 -12.92 10.26 -10.82
C TYR A 89 -12.90 9.39 -9.57
N PRO A 90 -12.17 8.27 -9.62
CA PRO A 90 -11.06 8.22 -8.71
C PRO A 90 -9.83 7.78 -9.49
N GLY A 91 -8.96 8.76 -9.64
CA GLY A 91 -7.55 8.58 -9.78
C GLY A 91 -6.93 9.78 -9.08
N GLY A 92 -5.68 9.71 -8.68
CA GLY A 92 -4.96 10.91 -8.31
C GLY A 92 -4.27 11.40 -9.56
N ARG A 93 -4.42 12.67 -9.92
CA ARG A 93 -3.37 13.30 -10.72
C ARG A 93 -2.38 13.93 -9.76
N ASN A 94 -1.25 13.24 -9.60
CA ASN A 94 -0.09 13.75 -8.88
C ASN A 94 0.40 15.00 -9.60
N GLN A 95 0.15 16.18 -9.03
CA GLN A 95 0.67 17.45 -9.51
C GLN A 95 1.87 17.82 -8.67
N LYS A 96 3.02 17.98 -9.33
CA LYS A 96 4.23 18.47 -8.67
C LYS A 96 4.14 19.99 -8.57
N VAL A 97 3.99 20.51 -7.36
CA VAL A 97 3.90 21.96 -7.13
C VAL A 97 5.28 22.60 -7.27
N ASN A 98 5.30 23.87 -7.67
CA ASN A 98 6.54 24.59 -8.02
C ASN A 98 6.87 25.75 -7.07
N GLN A 99 6.03 26.01 -6.07
CA GLN A 99 6.22 27.10 -5.10
C GLN A 99 5.94 26.58 -3.69
N THR A 100 6.58 27.20 -2.71
CA THR A 100 6.27 26.96 -1.29
C THR A 100 5.28 28.01 -0.81
N GLY A 101 4.21 27.58 -0.13
CA GLY A 101 3.25 28.45 0.54
C GLY A 101 1.80 27.97 0.41
N THR A 102 0.88 28.88 0.69
CA THR A 102 -0.56 28.61 0.68
C THR A 102 -1.12 28.62 -0.74
N TYR A 103 -1.50 27.46 -1.25
CA TYR A 103 -2.25 27.32 -2.50
C TYR A 103 -3.74 27.54 -2.25
N ARG A 104 -4.45 28.00 -3.28
CA ARG A 104 -5.92 28.13 -3.27
C ARG A 104 -6.54 27.14 -4.24
N LEU A 105 -7.48 26.34 -3.76
CA LEU A 105 -8.31 25.45 -4.57
C LEU A 105 -9.72 26.02 -4.68
N VAL A 106 -10.24 26.09 -5.90
CA VAL A 106 -11.62 26.47 -6.20
C VAL A 106 -12.30 25.29 -6.86
N TYR A 107 -13.33 24.77 -6.20
CA TYR A 107 -14.16 23.67 -6.68
C TYR A 107 -15.49 24.21 -7.19
N SER A 108 -15.93 23.72 -8.34
CA SER A 108 -17.22 24.08 -8.95
C SER A 108 -17.82 22.89 -9.68
N CYS A 109 -19.16 22.77 -9.70
CA CYS A 109 -19.81 21.88 -10.65
C CYS A 109 -19.75 22.52 -12.05
N ALA A 110 -19.35 21.76 -13.06
CA ALA A 110 -19.30 22.24 -14.44
C ALA A 110 -20.69 22.20 -15.09
N ASN A 111 -20.82 22.87 -16.24
CA ASN A 111 -22.03 22.89 -17.08
C ASN A 111 -23.33 23.32 -16.36
N ASN A 112 -23.22 24.19 -15.35
CA ASN A 112 -24.36 24.73 -14.61
C ASN A 112 -25.18 23.68 -13.83
N TYR A 113 -24.57 22.57 -13.43
CA TYR A 113 -25.22 21.58 -12.57
C TYR A 113 -25.06 21.94 -11.09
N THR A 114 -25.94 21.37 -10.27
CA THR A 114 -25.73 21.22 -8.84
C THR A 114 -25.05 19.89 -8.58
N CYS A 115 -24.23 19.78 -7.55
CA CYS A 115 -23.57 18.52 -7.19
C CYS A 115 -23.39 18.44 -5.68
N ASP A 116 -23.66 17.25 -5.13
CA ASP A 116 -23.18 16.87 -3.80
C ASP A 116 -21.84 16.21 -4.03
N PHE A 117 -20.81 16.61 -3.29
CA PHE A 117 -19.47 16.12 -3.54
C PHE A 117 -18.75 15.69 -2.26
N THR A 118 -17.78 14.80 -2.43
CA THR A 118 -16.71 14.56 -1.46
C THR A 118 -15.39 14.90 -2.14
N LEU A 119 -14.59 15.78 -1.54
CA LEU A 119 -13.25 16.16 -1.97
C LEU A 119 -12.23 15.54 -1.01
N TYR A 120 -11.35 14.70 -1.53
CA TYR A 120 -10.20 14.14 -0.83
C TYR A 120 -8.94 14.91 -1.22
N PHE A 121 -8.09 15.21 -0.26
CA PHE A 121 -6.81 15.88 -0.47
C PHE A 121 -5.67 15.10 0.15
N TYR A 122 -4.62 14.89 -0.63
CA TYR A 122 -3.37 14.30 -0.17
C TYR A 122 -2.20 15.16 -0.63
N ASN A 123 -1.37 15.57 0.32
CA ASN A 123 -0.06 16.11 0.03
C ASN A 123 0.97 14.98 0.18
N LEU A 124 1.28 14.38 -0.95
CA LEU A 124 2.22 13.28 -1.09
C LEU A 124 3.68 13.71 -0.95
N GLY A 125 3.99 15.01 -1.10
CA GLY A 125 5.32 15.58 -0.88
C GLY A 125 5.59 16.09 0.53
N GLU A 126 4.54 16.47 1.27
CA GLU A 126 4.64 16.97 2.65
C GLU A 126 5.20 15.94 3.63
N VAL A 127 5.29 14.67 3.23
CA VAL A 127 5.44 13.58 4.20
C VAL A 127 6.74 12.84 4.08
N ALA A 128 7.75 13.59 4.51
CA ALA A 128 8.55 13.15 5.63
C ALA A 128 7.93 13.49 7.02
N ARG A 129 6.73 14.13 7.12
CA ARG A 129 6.18 14.71 8.37
C ARG A 129 4.72 14.47 8.80
N SER A 130 3.73 14.08 7.97
CA SER A 130 2.36 13.78 8.47
C SER A 130 1.83 12.41 8.03
N SER A 131 1.91 11.42 8.92
CA SER A 131 1.19 10.14 8.80
C SER A 131 -0.18 10.20 9.51
N GLU A 132 -0.75 11.40 9.71
CA GLU A 132 -1.97 11.57 10.48
C GLU A 132 -3.15 10.96 9.72
N GLY A 133 -3.81 9.98 10.32
CA GLY A 133 -4.88 9.20 9.68
C GLY A 133 -4.40 8.00 8.85
N ALA A 134 -3.11 7.86 8.57
CA ALA A 134 -2.58 6.70 7.86
C ALA A 134 -2.48 5.47 8.77
N VAL A 135 -2.88 4.31 8.27
CA VAL A 135 -2.66 3.03 8.96
C VAL A 135 -1.23 2.57 8.70
N LYS A 136 -0.46 2.31 9.76
CA LYS A 136 0.89 1.75 9.60
C LYS A 136 0.79 0.26 9.27
N LEU A 137 1.33 -0.14 8.12
CA LEU A 137 1.53 -1.54 7.77
C LEU A 137 2.81 -2.01 8.47
N ALA A 138 2.67 -3.03 9.31
CA ALA A 138 3.80 -3.76 9.85
C ALA A 138 4.23 -4.84 8.85
N ASP A 139 5.50 -5.22 8.88
CA ASP A 139 5.96 -6.38 8.14
C ASP A 139 5.18 -7.64 8.58
N GLY A 140 4.74 -8.44 7.61
CA GLY A 140 3.89 -9.60 7.84
C GLY A 140 2.44 -9.30 8.22
N SER A 141 1.96 -8.06 8.02
CA SER A 141 0.60 -7.69 8.39
C SER A 141 -0.40 -7.84 7.25
N ALA A 142 -1.65 -8.08 7.64
CA ALA A 142 -2.82 -7.99 6.80
C ALA A 142 -3.79 -6.97 7.40
N VAL A 143 -4.26 -6.02 6.61
CA VAL A 143 -5.25 -5.02 7.02
C VAL A 143 -6.49 -5.14 6.14
N SER A 144 -7.62 -5.45 6.76
CA SER A 144 -8.92 -5.46 6.10
C SER A 144 -9.66 -4.15 6.34
N SER A 145 -10.33 -3.67 5.31
CA SER A 145 -11.14 -2.45 5.36
C SER A 145 -12.29 -2.55 4.36
N ASP A 146 -13.37 -1.84 4.65
CA ASP A 146 -14.50 -1.62 3.76
C ASP A 146 -14.48 -0.18 3.26
N LEU A 147 -14.26 0.00 1.94
CA LEU A 147 -14.38 1.29 1.31
C LEU A 147 -15.80 1.47 0.79
N THR A 148 -16.46 2.57 1.14
CA THR A 148 -17.61 2.99 0.36
C THR A 148 -17.14 3.49 -1.01
N PRO A 149 -18.01 3.55 -2.03
CA PRO A 149 -17.62 4.03 -3.35
C PRO A 149 -16.87 5.35 -3.24
N TYR A 150 -15.71 5.42 -3.89
CA TYR A 150 -14.86 6.60 -3.96
C TYR A 150 -14.14 7.01 -2.67
N ASP A 151 -14.16 6.18 -1.64
CA ASP A 151 -13.24 6.32 -0.51
C ASP A 151 -11.82 5.89 -0.89
N VAL A 152 -10.87 6.40 -0.11
CA VAL A 152 -9.44 6.13 -0.23
C VAL A 152 -8.89 5.81 1.15
N ASP A 153 -8.18 4.70 1.27
CA ASP A 153 -7.39 4.37 2.45
C ASP A 153 -5.92 4.72 2.22
N LEU A 154 -5.31 5.27 3.28
CA LEU A 154 -3.90 5.66 3.31
C LEU A 154 -3.13 4.77 4.28
N PHE A 155 -2.01 4.26 3.79
CA PHE A 155 -1.09 3.41 4.53
C PHE A 155 0.32 3.98 4.53
N THR A 156 1.09 3.62 5.57
CA THR A 156 2.54 3.89 5.65
C THR A 156 3.31 2.65 6.03
N PHE A 157 4.53 2.50 5.52
CA PHE A 157 5.45 1.43 5.90
C PHE A 157 6.90 1.93 5.80
N GLU A 158 7.83 1.26 6.47
CA GLU A 158 9.26 1.56 6.38
C GLU A 158 9.93 0.55 5.46
N ALA A 159 10.89 1.02 4.66
CA ALA A 159 11.79 0.14 3.92
C ALA A 159 13.19 0.75 3.86
N GLN A 160 14.20 -0.10 3.68
CA GLN A 160 15.56 0.28 3.33
C GLN A 160 15.78 0.08 1.83
N ALA A 161 16.64 0.91 1.23
CA ALA A 161 17.06 0.70 -0.15
C ALA A 161 17.63 -0.72 -0.34
N GLY A 162 17.10 -1.44 -1.32
CA GLY A 162 17.40 -2.84 -1.59
C GLY A 162 16.40 -3.83 -0.99
N ASP A 163 15.45 -3.39 -0.16
CA ASP A 163 14.39 -4.25 0.39
C ASP A 163 13.49 -4.79 -0.72
N GLU A 164 13.24 -6.10 -0.70
CA GLU A 164 12.22 -6.72 -1.54
C GLU A 164 10.85 -6.58 -0.85
N LEU A 165 9.99 -5.76 -1.45
CA LEU A 165 8.65 -5.47 -0.98
C LEU A 165 7.63 -6.29 -1.75
N THR A 166 6.62 -6.76 -1.03
CA THR A 166 5.53 -7.56 -1.59
C THR A 166 4.19 -7.06 -1.04
N PHE A 167 3.25 -6.83 -1.95
CA PHE A 167 1.88 -6.40 -1.65
C PHE A 167 0.88 -7.34 -2.28
N TYR A 168 -0.17 -7.69 -1.54
CA TYR A 168 -1.32 -8.41 -2.08
C TYR A 168 -2.60 -7.73 -1.67
N VAL A 169 -3.55 -7.67 -2.61
CA VAL A 169 -4.90 -7.22 -2.34
C VAL A 169 -5.84 -8.35 -2.69
N THR A 170 -6.67 -8.75 -1.73
CA THR A 170 -7.85 -9.57 -2.01
C THR A 170 -9.07 -8.68 -1.92
N GLU A 171 -9.92 -8.71 -2.93
CA GLU A 171 -11.17 -7.95 -2.93
C GLU A 171 -12.36 -8.90 -2.79
N ASN A 172 -13.22 -8.65 -1.80
CA ASN A 172 -14.52 -9.31 -1.67
C ASN A 172 -15.58 -8.44 -2.33
N LEU A 173 -15.61 -8.47 -3.66
CA LEU A 173 -16.46 -7.58 -4.44
C LEU A 173 -17.90 -8.10 -4.55
N SER A 174 -18.86 -7.22 -4.29
CA SER A 174 -20.28 -7.48 -4.53
C SER A 174 -20.68 -7.35 -6.01
N SER A 175 -19.84 -6.73 -6.85
CA SER A 175 -20.06 -6.59 -8.30
C SER A 175 -18.79 -6.74 -9.15
N SER A 176 -18.97 -7.04 -10.44
CA SER A 176 -17.88 -7.33 -11.38
C SER A 176 -17.29 -6.10 -12.09
N ARG A 177 -17.61 -4.88 -11.62
CA ARG A 177 -17.22 -3.60 -12.26
C ARG A 177 -16.58 -2.64 -11.26
N THR A 178 -15.44 -3.01 -10.71
CA THR A 178 -14.59 -2.10 -9.94
C THR A 178 -13.38 -1.68 -10.75
N ASN A 179 -13.05 -0.39 -10.71
CA ASN A 179 -11.70 0.09 -11.00
C ASN A 179 -11.08 0.47 -9.65
N SER A 180 -10.53 -0.52 -8.97
CA SER A 180 -9.76 -0.31 -7.74
C SER A 180 -8.28 -0.19 -8.09
N LYS A 181 -7.52 0.54 -7.29
CA LYS A 181 -6.09 0.75 -7.57
C LYS A 181 -5.28 0.81 -6.29
N LEU A 182 -4.11 0.18 -6.32
CA LEU A 182 -3.04 0.38 -5.34
C LEU A 182 -1.96 1.26 -5.97
N VAL A 183 -1.59 2.33 -5.27
CA VAL A 183 -0.50 3.21 -5.66
C VAL A 183 0.46 3.32 -4.49
N ILE A 184 1.75 3.11 -4.74
CA ILE A 184 2.81 3.22 -3.75
C ILE A 184 3.70 4.40 -4.12
N TYR A 185 4.06 5.19 -3.12
CA TYR A 185 4.92 6.34 -3.24
C TYR A 185 6.19 6.14 -2.43
N ASN A 186 7.32 6.52 -3.03
CA ASN A 186 8.61 6.64 -2.37
C ASN A 186 8.57 7.66 -1.22
N PRO A 187 9.56 7.62 -0.31
CA PRO A 187 9.70 8.61 0.77
C PRO A 187 9.83 10.07 0.29
N ASP A 188 10.30 10.29 -0.93
CA ASP A 188 10.33 11.62 -1.58
C ASP A 188 9.00 12.04 -2.23
N GLY A 189 7.94 11.24 -2.04
CA GLY A 189 6.61 11.45 -2.60
C GLY A 189 6.46 11.04 -4.07
N SER A 190 7.52 10.57 -4.74
CA SER A 190 7.41 10.08 -6.12
C SER A 190 6.66 8.76 -6.22
N GLU A 191 5.89 8.60 -7.30
CA GLU A 191 5.18 7.34 -7.55
C GLU A 191 6.21 6.25 -7.80
N PHE A 192 6.25 5.27 -6.90
CA PHE A 192 7.08 4.08 -6.99
C PHE A 192 6.39 3.00 -7.79
N PHE A 193 5.09 2.83 -7.57
CA PHE A 193 4.30 1.76 -8.18
C PHE A 193 2.82 2.13 -8.27
N SER A 194 2.10 1.60 -9.27
CA SER A 194 0.71 1.98 -9.54
C SER A 194 0.02 0.96 -10.43
N LYS A 195 -1.01 0.28 -9.93
CA LYS A 195 -1.72 -0.74 -10.70
C LYS A 195 -3.12 -1.05 -10.16
N GLU A 196 -4.00 -1.51 -11.05
CA GLU A 196 -5.35 -1.94 -10.70
C GLU A 196 -5.32 -3.06 -9.65
N ALA A 197 -6.19 -2.96 -8.65
CA ALA A 197 -6.18 -3.78 -7.43
C ALA A 197 -6.85 -5.14 -7.56
N THR A 198 -7.27 -5.53 -8.78
CA THR A 198 -7.67 -6.89 -9.15
C THR A 198 -6.49 -7.87 -9.19
N PHE A 199 -5.58 -7.74 -8.22
CA PHE A 199 -4.29 -8.41 -8.21
C PHE A 199 -4.41 -9.89 -7.83
N ALA A 200 -4.34 -10.75 -8.84
CA ALA A 200 -3.98 -12.16 -8.67
C ALA A 200 -2.56 -12.29 -8.06
N PRO A 201 -2.21 -13.43 -7.43
CA PRO A 201 -1.03 -13.52 -6.59
C PRO A 201 0.26 -13.38 -7.39
N GLY A 202 0.92 -12.24 -7.27
CA GLY A 202 2.36 -12.17 -7.46
C GLY A 202 2.85 -10.97 -8.24
N GLU A 203 2.64 -9.74 -7.77
CA GLU A 203 3.77 -8.81 -7.87
C GLU A 203 4.65 -8.95 -6.65
N ARG A 204 5.59 -9.85 -6.88
CA ARG A 204 6.81 -10.09 -6.12
C ARG A 204 7.89 -9.20 -6.71
N ASN A 205 8.83 -8.78 -5.87
CA ASN A 205 10.06 -8.12 -6.27
C ASN A 205 9.97 -6.61 -6.56
N LEU A 206 9.10 -5.87 -5.87
CA LEU A 206 9.29 -4.41 -5.82
C LEU A 206 10.52 -4.14 -4.95
N VAL A 207 11.62 -3.70 -5.56
CA VAL A 207 12.83 -3.38 -4.80
C VAL A 207 12.78 -1.92 -4.39
N ALA A 208 12.77 -1.64 -3.09
CA ALA A 208 12.83 -0.29 -2.57
C ALA A 208 14.11 0.39 -3.06
N GLU A 209 14.00 1.51 -3.76
CA GLU A 209 15.17 2.27 -4.23
C GLU A 209 15.68 3.27 -3.20
N GLN A 210 14.85 3.57 -2.19
CA GLN A 210 15.10 4.60 -1.18
C GLN A 210 14.86 4.01 0.21
N SER A 211 15.62 4.50 1.20
CA SER A 211 15.32 4.19 2.60
C SER A 211 14.38 5.25 3.19
N GLY A 212 13.37 4.82 3.94
CA GLY A 212 12.48 5.70 4.70
C GLY A 212 11.03 5.26 4.67
N THR A 213 10.15 6.19 5.04
CA THR A 213 8.70 5.97 5.10
C THR A 213 8.08 6.04 3.71
N TYR A 214 7.61 4.92 3.21
CA TYR A 214 6.78 4.83 2.01
C TYR A 214 5.31 5.01 2.36
N ARG A 215 4.51 5.32 1.32
CA ARG A 215 3.06 5.45 1.41
C ARG A 215 2.38 4.55 0.41
N ALA A 216 1.29 3.92 0.82
CA ALA A 216 0.42 3.18 -0.09
C ALA A 216 -1.00 3.76 -0.01
N LEU A 217 -1.59 4.05 -1.16
CA LEU A 217 -2.97 4.47 -1.28
C LEU A 217 -3.75 3.36 -1.95
N TYR A 218 -4.85 2.96 -1.31
CA TYR A 218 -5.82 2.05 -1.88
C TYR A 218 -7.12 2.80 -2.11
N PHE A 219 -7.66 2.77 -3.33
CA PHE A 219 -8.94 3.41 -3.62
C PHE A 219 -9.78 2.57 -4.56
N CYS A 220 -11.10 2.75 -4.48
CA CYS A 220 -12.04 2.05 -5.33
C CYS A 220 -13.02 2.98 -6.06
N SER A 221 -13.01 2.91 -7.39
CA SER A 221 -14.11 3.33 -8.25
C SER A 221 -15.03 2.14 -8.47
N SER A 222 -15.86 1.83 -7.50
CA SER A 222 -17.04 1.03 -7.81
C SER A 222 -18.10 1.98 -8.37
N GLY A 223 -18.93 1.50 -9.30
CA GLY A 223 -20.08 2.25 -9.80
C GLY A 223 -21.20 2.46 -8.77
N GLY A 224 -20.87 2.65 -7.49
CA GLY A 224 -21.83 2.79 -6.38
C GLY A 224 -21.83 1.66 -5.34
N ASP A 225 -20.92 0.68 -5.41
CA ASP A 225 -20.86 -0.46 -4.47
C ASP A 225 -19.72 -0.37 -3.42
N THR A 226 -19.86 -0.97 -2.25
CA THR A 226 -18.69 -1.06 -1.33
C THR A 226 -17.60 -1.95 -1.92
N CYS A 227 -16.35 -1.62 -1.61
CA CYS A 227 -15.17 -2.41 -1.94
C CYS A 227 -14.52 -2.88 -0.64
N ASP A 228 -14.87 -4.11 -0.27
CA ASP A 228 -14.25 -4.77 0.85
C ASP A 228 -12.93 -5.36 0.36
N TYR A 229 -11.83 -5.02 1.00
CA TYR A 229 -10.53 -5.53 0.62
C TYR A 229 -9.69 -5.90 1.85
N THR A 230 -8.69 -6.75 1.61
CA THR A 230 -7.60 -7.00 2.55
C THR A 230 -6.29 -6.74 1.83
N LEU A 231 -5.48 -5.84 2.39
CA LEU A 231 -4.12 -5.55 1.96
C LEU A 231 -3.13 -6.33 2.83
N TYR A 232 -2.34 -7.19 2.21
CA TYR A 232 -1.23 -7.89 2.84
C TYR A 232 0.08 -7.20 2.45
N PHE A 233 0.98 -7.04 3.41
CA PHE A 233 2.28 -6.39 3.21
C PHE A 233 3.42 -7.20 3.83
N TYR A 234 4.47 -7.40 3.05
CA TYR A 234 5.72 -8.03 3.47
C TYR A 234 6.92 -7.23 2.99
N ASN A 235 7.83 -6.94 3.90
CA ASN A 235 9.17 -6.45 3.62
C ASN A 235 10.16 -7.60 3.80
N LEU A 236 10.38 -8.38 2.74
CA LEU A 236 11.25 -9.57 2.81
C LEU A 236 12.70 -9.20 3.14
N GLY A 237 13.14 -7.97 2.84
CA GLY A 237 14.44 -7.47 3.28
C GLY A 237 14.51 -7.27 4.80
N GLU A 238 13.45 -6.74 5.41
CA GLU A 238 13.33 -6.66 6.88
C GLU A 238 13.28 -8.04 7.51
N ILE A 239 12.49 -8.97 6.97
CA ILE A 239 12.44 -10.37 7.41
C ILE A 239 13.83 -11.02 7.32
N ALA A 240 14.56 -10.78 6.22
CA ALA A 240 15.93 -11.28 6.03
C ALA A 240 16.94 -10.76 7.06
N ARG A 241 16.63 -9.68 7.76
CA ARG A 241 17.48 -9.12 8.83
C ARG A 241 16.96 -9.45 10.23
N SER A 242 15.66 -9.71 10.37
CA SER A 242 15.03 -10.07 11.64
C SER A 242 15.24 -11.55 11.98
N SER A 243 15.25 -11.87 13.27
CA SER A 243 15.13 -13.25 13.77
C SER A 243 13.96 -13.39 14.75
N GLU A 244 13.14 -12.34 14.87
CA GLU A 244 11.99 -12.34 15.76
C GLU A 244 10.92 -13.29 15.23
N GLY A 245 10.33 -14.11 16.10
CA GLY A 245 9.35 -15.12 15.71
C GLY A 245 9.91 -16.32 14.94
N ALA A 246 11.21 -16.34 14.62
CA ALA A 246 11.81 -17.41 13.81
C ALA A 246 11.90 -18.74 14.56
N VAL A 247 11.50 -19.83 13.90
CA VAL A 247 11.70 -21.19 14.41
C VAL A 247 13.11 -21.68 14.09
N LYS A 248 13.86 -22.14 15.09
CA LYS A 248 15.20 -22.68 14.87
C LYS A 248 15.15 -24.09 14.28
N LEU A 249 15.75 -24.29 13.12
CA LEU A 249 15.97 -25.60 12.51
C LEU A 249 17.21 -26.25 13.11
N ALA A 250 17.07 -27.51 13.52
CA ALA A 250 18.19 -28.35 13.91
C ALA A 250 18.63 -29.22 12.74
N ASP A 251 19.89 -29.64 12.73
CA ASP A 251 20.36 -30.63 11.76
C ASP A 251 19.52 -31.92 11.84
N GLY A 252 19.11 -32.43 10.67
CA GLY A 252 18.24 -33.60 10.54
C GLY A 252 16.77 -33.37 10.92
N SER A 253 16.36 -32.11 11.12
CA SER A 253 14.98 -31.80 11.49
C SER A 253 14.03 -31.79 10.29
N ALA A 254 12.75 -32.01 10.59
CA ALA A 254 11.63 -31.79 9.71
C ALA A 254 10.58 -30.97 10.47
N VAL A 255 10.12 -29.87 9.87
CA VAL A 255 9.10 -29.00 10.44
C VAL A 255 7.94 -28.91 9.46
N SER A 256 6.74 -29.26 9.92
CA SER A 256 5.50 -29.13 9.16
C SER A 256 4.72 -27.91 9.63
N SER A 257 4.12 -27.20 8.69
CA SER A 257 3.28 -26.04 8.97
C SER A 257 2.22 -25.89 7.87
N ASP A 258 1.10 -25.26 8.25
CA ASP A 258 -0.03 -24.97 7.38
C ASP A 258 -0.08 -23.44 7.21
N LEU A 259 0.27 -22.96 6.02
CA LEU A 259 0.23 -21.53 5.72
C LEU A 259 -1.08 -21.15 5.08
N THR A 260 -1.72 -20.12 5.61
CA THR A 260 -2.86 -19.50 4.93
C THR A 260 -2.41 -18.75 3.67
N PRO A 261 -3.30 -18.48 2.70
CA PRO A 261 -3.00 -17.60 1.57
C PRO A 261 -2.25 -16.34 1.98
N TYR A 262 -1.14 -16.05 1.29
CA TYR A 262 -0.30 -14.86 1.53
C TYR A 262 0.41 -14.82 2.87
N ASP A 263 0.59 -15.96 3.55
CA ASP A 263 1.30 -16.06 4.83
C ASP A 263 2.78 -16.44 4.63
N VAL A 264 3.62 -16.20 5.65
CA VAL A 264 5.06 -16.51 5.64
C VAL A 264 5.50 -17.17 6.94
N ASP A 265 6.28 -18.22 6.81
CA ASP A 265 7.02 -18.79 7.94
C ASP A 265 8.50 -18.38 7.87
N LEU A 266 9.05 -18.02 9.03
CA LEU A 266 10.45 -17.66 9.22
C LEU A 266 11.18 -18.72 10.06
N PHE A 267 12.33 -19.15 9.57
CA PHE A 267 13.22 -20.07 10.27
C PHE A 267 14.64 -19.53 10.36
N THR A 268 15.42 -20.10 11.29
CA THR A 268 16.86 -19.84 11.40
C THR A 268 17.65 -21.14 11.58
N PHE A 269 18.90 -21.15 11.12
CA PHE A 269 19.86 -22.22 11.43
C PHE A 269 21.28 -21.65 11.50
N GLU A 270 22.19 -22.38 12.16
CA GLU A 270 23.61 -22.02 12.18
C GLU A 270 24.37 -22.86 11.17
N ALA A 271 25.28 -22.24 10.42
CA ALA A 271 26.23 -22.94 9.58
C ALA A 271 27.61 -22.29 9.66
N GLN A 272 28.64 -23.05 9.33
CA GLN A 272 29.99 -22.56 9.12
C GLN A 272 30.30 -22.47 7.62
N ALA A 273 31.14 -21.53 7.24
CA ALA A 273 31.64 -21.46 5.87
C ALA A 273 32.25 -22.82 5.45
N GLY A 274 31.82 -23.33 4.30
CA GLY A 274 32.15 -24.65 3.76
C GLY A 274 31.18 -25.77 4.12
N ASP A 275 30.17 -25.52 4.96
CA ASP A 275 29.14 -26.51 5.27
C ASP A 275 28.27 -26.83 4.06
N GLU A 276 28.04 -28.12 3.82
CA GLU A 276 27.09 -28.59 2.82
C GLU A 276 25.68 -28.65 3.42
N LEU A 277 24.79 -27.81 2.89
CA LEU A 277 23.42 -27.62 3.33
C LEU A 277 22.45 -28.28 2.35
N THR A 278 21.45 -28.96 2.88
CA THR A 278 20.35 -29.53 2.09
C THR A 278 19.02 -29.06 2.65
N PHE A 279 18.18 -28.51 1.78
CA PHE A 279 16.82 -28.10 2.09
C PHE A 279 15.84 -28.85 1.20
N TYR A 280 14.91 -29.53 1.83
CA TYR A 280 13.92 -30.31 1.12
C TYR A 280 12.53 -29.91 1.59
N VAL A 281 11.66 -29.51 0.66
CA VAL A 281 10.27 -29.18 0.97
C VAL A 281 9.37 -30.21 0.30
N THR A 282 8.42 -30.74 1.07
CA THR A 282 7.25 -31.43 0.51
C THR A 282 6.04 -30.55 0.73
N GLU A 283 5.36 -30.22 -0.35
CA GLU A 283 4.07 -29.55 -0.27
C GLU A 283 2.95 -30.57 -0.39
N ASN A 284 1.92 -30.43 0.43
CA ASN A 284 0.69 -31.19 0.29
C ASN A 284 -0.27 -30.39 -0.61
N LEU A 285 0.10 -30.21 -1.87
CA LEU A 285 -0.65 -29.40 -2.82
C LEU A 285 -1.98 -30.09 -3.16
N TYR A 286 -3.08 -29.59 -2.60
CA TYR A 286 -4.41 -30.03 -2.99
C TYR A 286 -4.78 -29.60 -4.42
N TYR A 287 -4.09 -28.60 -5.01
CA TYR A 287 -4.35 -28.08 -6.36
C TYR A 287 -3.08 -27.62 -7.10
N SER A 288 -3.10 -27.71 -8.43
CA SER A 288 -1.93 -27.53 -9.33
C SER A 288 -1.55 -26.07 -9.63
N SER A 289 -2.03 -25.10 -8.86
CA SER A 289 -1.80 -23.66 -9.10
C SER A 289 -1.22 -22.89 -7.91
N THR A 290 -0.99 -23.56 -6.77
CA THR A 290 -0.33 -22.94 -5.62
C THR A 290 1.09 -22.56 -6.00
N LYS A 291 1.43 -21.27 -5.82
CA LYS A 291 2.79 -20.79 -5.92
C LYS A 291 3.28 -20.58 -4.49
N SER A 292 4.32 -21.28 -4.06
CA SER A 292 5.04 -20.98 -2.83
C SER A 292 6.49 -20.67 -3.17
N LYS A 293 7.23 -19.96 -2.32
CA LYS A 293 8.63 -19.62 -2.55
C LYS A 293 9.45 -19.95 -1.30
N LEU A 294 10.55 -20.68 -1.49
CA LEU A 294 11.58 -20.87 -0.46
C LEU A 294 12.70 -19.87 -0.75
N VAL A 295 13.03 -19.05 0.23
CA VAL A 295 14.17 -18.12 0.16
C VAL A 295 15.08 -18.37 1.35
N ILE A 296 16.39 -18.37 1.12
CA ILE A 296 17.40 -18.50 2.16
C ILE A 296 18.28 -17.26 2.10
N TYR A 297 18.50 -16.64 3.25
CA TYR A 297 19.37 -15.48 3.40
C TYR A 297 20.62 -15.84 4.20
N ASN A 298 21.74 -15.27 3.75
CA ASN A 298 23.01 -15.29 4.45
C ASN A 298 22.91 -14.58 5.82
N PRO A 299 23.88 -14.79 6.73
CA PRO A 299 23.95 -14.07 8.00
C PRO A 299 23.98 -12.55 7.87
N ASP A 300 24.54 -12.02 6.78
CA ASP A 300 24.55 -10.58 6.46
C ASP A 300 23.23 -10.04 5.89
N GLY A 301 22.22 -10.90 5.68
CA GLY A 301 20.92 -10.55 5.12
C GLY A 301 20.84 -10.55 3.59
N SER A 302 21.93 -10.85 2.87
CA SER A 302 21.90 -11.03 1.42
C SER A 302 21.19 -12.33 1.02
N GLU A 303 20.50 -12.35 -0.12
CA GLU A 303 19.87 -13.57 -0.63
C GLU A 303 20.96 -14.60 -0.98
N PHE A 304 20.89 -15.76 -0.33
CA PHE A 304 21.76 -16.91 -0.61
C PHE A 304 21.14 -17.82 -1.67
N PHE A 305 19.82 -18.02 -1.61
CA PHE A 305 19.09 -18.91 -2.50
C PHE A 305 17.61 -18.54 -2.57
N SER A 306 16.97 -18.77 -3.71
CA SER A 306 15.54 -18.50 -3.92
C SER A 306 14.95 -19.44 -4.97
N LYS A 307 13.80 -20.02 -4.68
CA LYS A 307 13.13 -20.97 -5.60
C LYS A 307 11.62 -21.03 -5.39
N GLU A 308 10.88 -21.03 -6.49
CA GLU A 308 9.45 -21.33 -6.49
C GLU A 308 9.23 -22.84 -6.24
N ALA A 309 8.31 -23.17 -5.34
CA ALA A 309 8.01 -24.52 -4.89
C ALA A 309 7.13 -25.32 -5.87
N THR A 310 6.62 -24.69 -6.93
CA THR A 310 5.61 -25.21 -7.89
C THR A 310 5.94 -26.56 -8.54
N SER A 311 7.18 -27.05 -8.41
CA SER A 311 7.62 -28.32 -8.97
C SER A 311 8.97 -28.76 -8.39
N ALA A 312 9.06 -29.18 -7.12
CA ALA A 312 10.22 -29.97 -6.69
C ALA A 312 10.03 -30.72 -5.35
N PRO A 313 10.45 -32.00 -5.29
CA PRO A 313 11.20 -32.51 -4.15
C PRO A 313 12.50 -31.67 -4.05
N GLY A 314 12.70 -30.91 -2.97
CA GLY A 314 13.70 -29.82 -2.83
C GLY A 314 15.18 -30.09 -3.17
N GLU A 315 15.93 -29.00 -3.27
CA GLU A 315 17.30 -28.97 -3.80
C GLU A 315 18.36 -29.47 -2.82
N ARG A 316 19.36 -30.17 -3.38
CA ARG A 316 20.47 -30.78 -2.64
C ARG A 316 21.77 -30.06 -2.94
N ASN A 317 22.54 -29.80 -1.87
CA ASN A 317 23.94 -29.41 -1.84
C ASN A 317 24.23 -27.92 -2.13
N LEU A 318 23.68 -27.03 -1.30
CA LEU A 318 24.19 -25.67 -1.17
C LEU A 318 25.46 -25.67 -0.31
N VAL A 319 26.39 -24.77 -0.56
CA VAL A 319 27.60 -24.62 0.27
C VAL A 319 27.54 -23.27 0.97
N ALA A 320 27.54 -23.28 2.29
CA ALA A 320 27.57 -22.06 3.08
C ALA A 320 28.86 -21.28 2.78
N GLU A 321 28.74 -20.04 2.29
CA GLU A 321 29.91 -19.19 2.06
C GLU A 321 30.30 -18.37 3.30
N GLN A 322 29.39 -18.27 4.27
CA GLN A 322 29.53 -17.48 5.48
C GLN A 322 29.30 -18.34 6.73
N SER A 323 29.96 -18.00 7.82
CA SER A 323 29.64 -18.57 9.14
C SER A 323 28.64 -17.68 9.86
N GLY A 324 27.61 -18.27 10.47
CA GLY A 324 26.66 -17.58 11.34
C GLY A 324 25.22 -18.05 11.17
N THR A 325 24.30 -17.22 11.64
CA THR A 325 22.86 -17.49 11.60
C THR A 325 22.28 -17.17 10.23
N TYR A 326 21.91 -18.21 9.48
CA TYR A 326 21.13 -18.09 8.26
C TYR A 326 19.64 -18.00 8.57
N ARG A 327 18.87 -17.42 7.64
CA ARG A 327 17.41 -17.34 7.72
C ARG A 327 16.77 -18.03 6.53
N VAL A 328 15.63 -18.68 6.76
CA VAL A 328 14.86 -19.34 5.70
C VAL A 328 13.43 -18.82 5.77
N LEU A 329 12.91 -18.37 4.64
CA LEU A 329 11.53 -17.95 4.50
C LEU A 329 10.81 -18.95 3.62
N TYR A 330 9.63 -19.37 4.07
CA TYR A 330 8.69 -20.11 3.25
C TYR A 330 7.43 -19.27 3.07
N PHE A 331 7.19 -18.80 1.85
CA PHE A 331 6.10 -17.88 1.54
C PHE A 331 5.00 -18.57 0.75
N CYS A 332 3.76 -18.48 1.23
CA CYS A 332 2.57 -18.97 0.53
C CYS A 332 1.99 -17.88 -0.36
N SER A 333 1.97 -18.07 -1.68
CA SER A 333 1.41 -17.09 -2.63
C SER A 333 0.24 -17.61 -3.44
N SER A 334 -0.51 -18.58 -2.94
CA SER A 334 -1.85 -18.86 -3.46
C SER A 334 -2.82 -17.77 -3.00
N GLY A 335 -3.73 -17.37 -3.89
CA GLY A 335 -4.81 -16.43 -3.57
C GLY A 335 -6.11 -17.09 -3.10
N GLY A 336 -6.06 -18.35 -2.65
CA GLY A 336 -7.28 -19.07 -2.30
C GLY A 336 -7.10 -20.38 -1.53
N ASP A 337 -5.93 -21.02 -1.62
CA ASP A 337 -5.66 -22.29 -0.95
C ASP A 337 -4.52 -22.17 0.06
N THR A 338 -4.46 -23.05 1.05
CA THR A 338 -3.32 -23.12 1.97
C THR A 338 -2.08 -23.69 1.26
N CYS A 339 -0.89 -23.32 1.75
CA CYS A 339 0.38 -23.88 1.30
C CYS A 339 0.95 -24.79 2.38
N ASP A 340 0.26 -25.89 2.68
CA ASP A 340 0.71 -26.86 3.68
C ASP A 340 2.03 -27.50 3.21
N TYR A 341 3.04 -27.47 4.06
CA TYR A 341 4.36 -27.95 3.72
C TYR A 341 5.04 -28.66 4.88
N THR A 342 6.09 -29.41 4.53
CA THR A 342 7.09 -29.89 5.48
C THR A 342 8.47 -29.55 4.95
N LEU A 343 9.22 -28.75 5.71
CA LEU A 343 10.60 -28.37 5.45
C LEU A 343 11.53 -29.30 6.22
N TYR A 344 12.45 -29.91 5.50
CA TYR A 344 13.52 -30.75 6.02
C TYR A 344 14.85 -30.03 5.84
N PHE A 345 15.69 -30.06 6.86
CA PHE A 345 17.00 -29.41 6.86
C PHE A 345 18.09 -30.36 7.33
N TYR A 346 19.20 -30.38 6.58
CA TYR A 346 20.41 -31.12 6.94
C TYR A 346 21.65 -30.23 6.73
N ASN A 347 22.54 -30.20 7.72
CA ASN A 347 23.88 -29.64 7.65
C ASN A 347 24.90 -30.80 7.70
N LEU A 348 25.33 -31.27 6.53
CA LEU A 348 26.24 -32.41 6.41
C LEU A 348 27.65 -32.08 6.94
N GLY A 349 28.02 -30.80 6.99
CA GLY A 349 29.26 -30.33 7.61
C GLY A 349 29.26 -30.48 9.13
N GLU A 350 28.11 -30.35 9.79
CA GLU A 350 27.96 -30.55 11.23
C GLU A 350 28.06 -32.03 11.62
N ILE A 351 27.50 -32.93 10.80
CA ILE A 351 27.62 -34.40 10.96
C ILE A 351 29.10 -34.83 10.95
N ALA A 352 29.89 -34.29 10.03
CA ALA A 352 31.31 -34.62 9.91
C ALA A 352 32.17 -34.13 11.09
N ARG A 353 31.70 -33.13 11.86
CA ARG A 353 32.41 -32.58 13.02
C ARG A 353 31.96 -33.16 14.36
N SER A 354 30.77 -33.76 14.40
CA SER A 354 30.19 -34.42 15.57
C SER A 354 30.49 -35.93 15.64
N SER A 355 31.12 -36.48 14.60
CA SER A 355 31.69 -37.84 14.55
C SER A 355 33.20 -37.82 14.76
#